data_AF-A0A7S1CJM5-F1
#
_entry.id   AF-A0A7S1CJM5-F1
#
_cell.length_a   1.000
_cell.length_b   1.000
_cell.length_c   1.000
_cell.angle_alpha   90.00
_cell.angle_beta   90.00
_cell.angle_gamma   90.00
#
_symmetry.space_group_name_H-M   'P 1'
#
loop_
_entity.id
_entity.type
_entity.pdbx_description
1 polymer ?
#
loop_
_entity_poly.entity_id
_entity_poly.type
_entity_poly.pdbx_seq_one_letter_code
_entity_poly.pdbx_strand_id
1 'polypeptide(L)'
;GDGGDGDVAGAGGAGAAEGIWGAGVSPNGARIIEAALVLHPTASRPLVDSLVALPVPDLVSLATNPWGSRSVLEPLLSGPDDLVWAKQRIFSLFKGKWCALAVDRFGTWAVQKAFAAVDAKRKALMADELVRGERALAGAPSGRHVLRATRLDHFKHQRDSWVASFAKETRKAQAMGDLLRAVEGKKERRKERKREKREREREEAEAARVAGVAGGAGGG
;
A
#
# COMPACT_ATOMS: atom_id res chain seq x y z
N GLY A 1 53.89 2.18 16.54
CA GLY A 1 53.68 1.62 15.20
C GLY A 1 52.66 0.53 15.38
N ASP A 2 51.45 0.72 14.87
CA ASP A 2 51.10 0.43 13.47
C ASP A 2 50.83 -1.09 13.39
N GLY A 3 49.61 -1.58 13.23
CA GLY A 3 48.60 -1.25 12.23
C GLY A 3 48.29 -2.58 11.53
N GLY A 4 47.02 -3.00 11.48
CA GLY A 4 46.69 -4.33 10.97
C GLY A 4 45.23 -4.71 11.11
N ASP A 5 44.36 -3.89 10.51
CA ASP A 5 42.97 -4.22 10.22
C ASP A 5 42.87 -5.51 9.40
N GLY A 6 42.23 -6.53 9.98
CA GLY A 6 41.78 -7.72 9.27
C GLY A 6 40.34 -7.52 8.82
N ASP A 7 40.17 -6.91 7.66
CA ASP A 7 38.90 -6.82 6.94
C ASP A 7 38.34 -8.23 6.68
N VAL A 8 37.28 -8.60 7.40
CA VAL A 8 36.57 -9.86 7.20
C VAL A 8 35.59 -9.67 6.05
N ALA A 9 35.93 -10.27 4.92
CA ALA A 9 35.12 -10.42 3.73
C ALA A 9 33.65 -10.79 4.02
N GLY A 10 32.74 -9.88 3.67
CA GLY A 10 31.30 -10.12 3.57
C GLY A 10 30.86 -10.35 2.12
N ALA A 11 31.49 -11.31 1.43
CA ALA A 11 31.01 -11.79 0.13
C ALA A 11 29.82 -12.73 0.35
N GLY A 12 28.60 -12.20 0.27
CA GLY A 12 27.35 -12.96 0.31
C GLY A 12 26.58 -12.77 -1.00
N GLY A 13 26.95 -13.56 -2.01
CA GLY A 13 26.29 -13.56 -3.32
C GLY A 13 24.89 -14.16 -3.29
N ALA A 14 23.99 -13.54 -4.04
CA ALA A 14 22.82 -14.19 -4.65
C ALA A 14 22.49 -13.45 -5.95
N GLY A 15 22.81 -14.09 -7.07
CA GLY A 15 22.41 -13.77 -8.45
C GLY A 15 22.06 -12.32 -8.76
N ALA A 16 23.04 -11.57 -9.29
CA ALA A 16 22.75 -10.35 -10.03
C ALA A 16 21.75 -10.71 -11.13
N ALA A 17 20.50 -10.32 -10.94
CA ALA A 17 19.51 -10.36 -11.99
C ALA A 17 20.03 -9.44 -13.10
N GLU A 18 20.38 -10.03 -14.24
CA GLU A 18 20.63 -9.28 -15.48
C GLU A 18 19.31 -8.66 -15.95
N GLY A 19 18.95 -7.58 -15.28
CA GLY A 19 17.85 -6.70 -15.62
C GLY A 19 18.36 -5.29 -15.84
N ILE A 20 17.45 -4.38 -16.18
CA ILE A 20 17.74 -2.96 -16.48
C ILE A 20 18.47 -2.25 -15.31
N TRP A 21 18.43 -2.84 -14.12
CA TRP A 21 18.99 -2.34 -12.87
C TRP A 21 20.47 -2.72 -12.64
N GLY A 22 21.28 -2.87 -13.68
CA GLY A 22 22.71 -3.21 -13.56
C GLY A 22 23.54 -2.28 -12.65
N ALA A 23 23.07 -1.04 -12.42
CA ALA A 23 23.65 -0.07 -11.47
C ALA A 23 22.92 0.00 -10.11
N GLY A 24 21.93 -0.85 -9.88
CA GLY A 24 21.01 -0.80 -8.74
C GLY A 24 19.91 0.26 -8.89
N VAL A 25 18.96 0.25 -7.95
CA VAL A 25 17.90 1.27 -7.86
C VAL A 25 18.44 2.48 -7.09
N SER A 26 18.36 3.68 -7.69
CA SER A 26 18.73 4.93 -7.01
C SER A 26 17.85 5.17 -5.77
N PRO A 27 18.43 5.39 -4.57
CA PRO A 27 17.65 5.68 -3.36
C PRO A 27 16.78 6.94 -3.51
N ASN A 28 17.34 7.98 -4.12
CA ASN A 28 16.63 9.25 -4.33
C ASN A 28 15.53 9.08 -5.39
N GLY A 29 15.82 8.34 -6.46
CA GLY A 29 14.82 8.00 -7.49
C GLY A 29 13.65 7.22 -6.90
N ALA A 30 13.92 6.21 -6.07
CA ALA A 30 12.88 5.41 -5.42
C ALA A 30 11.99 6.26 -4.48
N ARG A 31 12.58 7.20 -3.73
CA ARG A 31 11.81 8.11 -2.87
C ARG A 31 10.97 9.13 -3.65
N ILE A 32 11.45 9.58 -4.81
CA ILE A 32 10.65 10.44 -5.70
C ILE A 32 9.43 9.67 -6.20
N ILE A 33 9.62 8.39 -6.60
CA ILE A 33 8.53 7.50 -7.00
C ILE A 33 7.55 7.30 -5.84
N GLU A 34 8.04 7.02 -4.63
CA GLU A 34 7.23 6.89 -3.42
C GLU A 34 6.32 8.10 -3.20
N ALA A 35 6.89 9.32 -3.27
CA ALA A 35 6.12 10.56 -3.14
C ALA A 35 5.15 10.77 -4.31
N ALA A 36 5.55 10.43 -5.53
CA ALA A 36 4.74 10.57 -6.73
C ALA A 36 3.50 9.67 -6.72
N LEU A 37 3.59 8.47 -6.11
CA LEU A 37 2.47 7.54 -5.99
C LEU A 37 1.32 8.05 -5.10
N VAL A 38 1.59 9.03 -4.23
CA VAL A 38 0.59 9.66 -3.34
C VAL A 38 -0.07 10.89 -3.99
N LEU A 39 0.46 11.36 -5.13
CA LEU A 39 -0.14 12.48 -5.86
C LEU A 39 -1.52 12.10 -6.44
N HIS A 40 -2.22 13.12 -6.93
CA HIS A 40 -3.53 12.92 -7.56
C HIS A 40 -3.47 11.80 -8.62
N PRO A 41 -4.48 10.90 -8.69
CA PRO A 41 -4.41 9.70 -9.54
C PRO A 41 -4.06 9.96 -11.00
N THR A 42 -4.50 11.09 -11.56
CA THR A 42 -4.16 11.50 -12.93
C THR A 42 -2.66 11.71 -13.14
N ALA A 43 -1.95 12.22 -12.14
CA ALA A 43 -0.51 12.48 -12.20
C ALA A 43 0.32 11.21 -11.94
N SER A 44 -0.15 10.33 -11.06
CA SER A 44 0.55 9.08 -10.73
C SER A 44 0.27 7.95 -11.74
N ARG A 45 -0.79 8.05 -12.55
CA ARG A 45 -1.20 6.99 -13.48
C ARG A 45 -0.12 6.56 -14.49
N PRO A 46 0.56 7.46 -15.22
CA PRO A 46 1.60 7.05 -16.18
C PRO A 46 2.77 6.31 -15.51
N LEU A 47 3.10 6.70 -14.27
CA LEU A 47 4.12 6.04 -13.47
C LEU A 47 3.69 4.62 -13.09
N VAL A 48 2.45 4.45 -12.63
CA VAL A 48 1.91 3.12 -12.31
C VAL A 48 1.82 2.23 -13.55
N ASP A 49 1.34 2.77 -14.68
CA ASP A 49 1.28 2.04 -15.96
C ASP A 49 2.67 1.55 -16.39
N SER A 50 3.69 2.38 -16.23
CA SER A 50 5.08 2.01 -16.52
C SER A 50 5.61 0.91 -15.60
N LEU A 51 5.29 0.97 -14.30
CA LEU A 51 5.71 -0.05 -13.32
C LEU A 51 5.09 -1.42 -13.60
N VAL A 52 3.82 -1.46 -13.98
CA VAL A 52 3.13 -2.74 -14.31
C VAL A 52 3.45 -3.28 -15.70
N ALA A 53 4.06 -2.45 -16.56
CA ALA A 53 4.55 -2.82 -17.87
C ALA A 53 5.97 -3.43 -17.83
N LEU A 54 6.67 -3.34 -16.69
CA LEU A 54 8.00 -3.92 -16.53
C LEU A 54 8.00 -5.44 -16.80
N PRO A 55 9.04 -5.96 -17.48
CA PRO A 55 9.28 -7.39 -17.57
C PRO A 55 9.37 -8.05 -16.19
N VAL A 56 8.91 -9.30 -16.09
CA VAL A 56 8.93 -10.07 -14.83
C VAL A 56 10.32 -10.10 -14.18
N PRO A 57 11.44 -10.31 -14.91
CA PRO A 57 12.78 -10.28 -14.31
C PRO A 57 13.13 -8.94 -13.67
N ASP A 58 12.78 -7.83 -14.32
CA ASP A 58 13.03 -6.48 -13.79
C ASP A 58 12.16 -6.18 -12.57
N LEU A 59 10.92 -6.67 -12.57
CA LEU A 59 10.01 -6.54 -11.44
C LEU A 59 10.48 -7.36 -10.24
N VAL A 60 11.01 -8.56 -10.46
CA VAL A 60 11.63 -9.39 -9.42
C VAL A 60 12.87 -8.70 -8.86
N SER A 61 13.72 -8.13 -9.74
CA SER A 61 14.90 -7.35 -9.33
C SER A 61 14.52 -6.15 -8.47
N LEU A 62 13.41 -5.48 -8.81
CA LEU A 62 12.87 -4.39 -8.02
C LEU A 62 12.38 -4.88 -6.65
N ALA A 63 11.75 -6.06 -6.58
CA ALA A 63 11.27 -6.66 -5.34
C ALA A 63 12.37 -7.17 -4.41
N THR A 64 13.51 -7.59 -4.95
CA THR A 64 14.66 -8.04 -4.14
C THR A 64 15.66 -6.91 -3.85
N ASN A 65 15.39 -5.68 -4.31
CA ASN A 65 16.19 -4.51 -4.00
C ASN A 65 15.67 -3.80 -2.73
N PRO A 66 16.54 -3.31 -1.82
CA PRO A 66 16.12 -2.60 -0.61
C PRO A 66 15.22 -1.39 -0.89
N TRP A 67 15.58 -0.58 -1.89
CA TRP A 67 14.84 0.63 -2.25
C TRP A 67 13.65 0.31 -3.16
N GLY A 68 13.81 -0.62 -4.09
CA GLY A 68 12.72 -1.08 -4.96
C GLY A 68 11.56 -1.70 -4.17
N SER A 69 11.87 -2.59 -3.21
CA SER A 69 10.83 -3.22 -2.39
C SER A 69 10.12 -2.22 -1.49
N ARG A 70 10.87 -1.35 -0.79
CA ARG A 70 10.32 -0.49 0.27
C ARG A 70 9.74 0.81 -0.24
N SER A 71 10.34 1.43 -1.25
CA SER A 71 9.93 2.75 -1.74
C SER A 71 9.16 2.70 -3.07
N VAL A 72 9.16 1.57 -3.79
CA VAL A 72 8.39 1.47 -5.04
C VAL A 72 7.23 0.48 -4.91
N LEU A 73 7.52 -0.79 -4.61
CA LEU A 73 6.48 -1.82 -4.58
C LEU A 73 5.58 -1.74 -3.35
N GLU A 74 6.12 -1.48 -2.17
CA GLU A 74 5.31 -1.39 -0.95
C GLU A 74 4.26 -0.26 -0.99
N PRO A 75 4.60 0.99 -1.39
CA PRO A 75 3.61 2.06 -1.54
C PRO A 75 2.57 1.75 -2.63
N LEU A 76 2.98 1.11 -3.72
CA LEU A 76 2.05 0.71 -4.78
C LEU A 76 1.06 -0.38 -4.31
N LEU A 77 1.55 -1.38 -3.56
CA LEU A 77 0.73 -2.47 -3.04
C LEU A 77 -0.14 -2.04 -1.85
N SER A 78 0.36 -1.13 -1.01
CA SER A 78 -0.36 -0.60 0.17
C SER A 78 -1.16 0.67 -0.14
N GLY A 79 -1.05 1.19 -1.37
CA GLY A 79 -1.65 2.45 -1.78
C GLY A 79 -3.19 2.42 -1.85
N PRO A 80 -3.81 3.49 -2.34
CA PRO A 80 -5.26 3.62 -2.38
C PRO A 80 -5.98 2.54 -3.23
N ASP A 81 -7.30 2.45 -3.07
CA ASP A 81 -8.14 1.41 -3.71
C ASP A 81 -8.30 1.61 -5.23
N ASP A 82 -8.05 2.81 -5.74
CA ASP A 82 -7.98 3.11 -7.18
C ASP A 82 -6.85 2.35 -7.89
N LEU A 83 -5.82 1.91 -7.15
CA LEU A 83 -4.71 1.11 -7.68
C LEU A 83 -4.98 -0.40 -7.65
N VAL A 84 -6.20 -0.86 -7.33
CA VAL A 84 -6.53 -2.30 -7.26
C VAL A 84 -6.18 -3.05 -8.55
N TRP A 85 -6.37 -2.44 -9.72
CA TRP A 85 -6.00 -3.04 -11.01
C TRP A 85 -4.49 -3.30 -11.11
N ALA A 86 -3.66 -2.37 -10.64
CA ALA A 86 -2.20 -2.47 -10.64
C ALA A 86 -1.73 -3.52 -9.63
N LYS A 87 -2.32 -3.55 -8.43
CA LYS A 87 -2.07 -4.57 -7.39
C LYS A 87 -2.35 -5.98 -7.93
N GLN A 88 -3.47 -6.17 -8.63
CA GLN A 88 -3.84 -7.44 -9.25
C GLN A 88 -2.90 -7.82 -10.41
N ARG A 89 -2.44 -6.83 -11.19
CA ARG A 89 -1.48 -7.05 -12.27
C ARG A 89 -0.14 -7.51 -11.72
N ILE A 90 0.41 -6.83 -10.71
CA ILE A 90 1.66 -7.19 -10.03
C ILE A 90 1.56 -8.59 -9.42
N PHE A 91 0.46 -8.87 -8.73
CA PHE A 91 0.21 -10.22 -8.19
C PHE A 91 0.29 -11.29 -9.27
N SER A 92 -0.28 -11.02 -10.45
CA SER A 92 -0.26 -11.97 -11.56
C SER A 92 1.14 -12.14 -12.16
N LEU A 93 1.92 -11.06 -12.23
CA LEU A 93 3.31 -11.09 -12.72
C LEU A 93 4.25 -11.87 -11.80
N PHE A 94 4.02 -11.85 -10.49
CA PHE A 94 4.80 -12.62 -9.51
C PHE A 94 4.38 -14.08 -9.34
N LYS A 95 3.36 -14.54 -10.07
CA LYS A 95 2.96 -15.96 -10.05
C LYS A 95 4.14 -16.86 -10.41
N GLY A 96 4.37 -17.89 -9.61
CA GLY A 96 5.50 -18.81 -9.74
C GLY A 96 6.82 -18.30 -9.15
N LYS A 97 6.83 -17.10 -8.55
CA LYS A 97 8.00 -16.48 -7.91
C LYS A 97 7.81 -16.21 -6.41
N TRP A 98 6.65 -16.51 -5.82
CA TRP A 98 6.33 -16.18 -4.44
C TRP A 98 7.27 -16.87 -3.45
N CYS A 99 7.63 -18.13 -3.68
CA CYS A 99 8.59 -18.84 -2.81
C CYS A 99 9.97 -18.19 -2.83
N ALA A 100 10.47 -17.84 -4.03
CA ALA A 100 11.79 -17.21 -4.18
C ALA A 100 11.82 -15.81 -3.54
N LEU A 101 10.78 -15.01 -3.75
CA LEU A 101 10.65 -13.69 -3.13
C LEU A 101 10.48 -13.79 -1.60
N ALA A 102 9.78 -14.80 -1.09
CA ALA A 102 9.53 -14.94 0.34
C ALA A 102 10.79 -15.24 1.16
N VAL A 103 11.76 -15.96 0.57
CA VAL A 103 13.05 -16.28 1.22
C VAL A 103 14.08 -15.17 1.03
N ASP A 104 13.86 -14.23 0.12
CA ASP A 104 14.73 -13.07 -0.06
C ASP A 104 14.62 -12.07 1.12
N ARG A 105 15.74 -11.40 1.43
CA ARG A 105 15.82 -10.44 2.55
C ARG A 105 14.87 -9.24 2.37
N PHE A 106 14.70 -8.77 1.13
CA PHE A 106 13.87 -7.61 0.82
C PHE A 106 12.54 -8.04 0.19
N GLY A 107 12.55 -9.07 -0.66
CA GLY A 107 11.38 -9.63 -1.32
C GLY A 107 10.27 -10.05 -0.35
N THR A 108 10.62 -10.49 0.87
CA THR A 108 9.64 -10.86 1.91
C THR A 108 8.62 -9.75 2.21
N TRP A 109 9.04 -8.48 2.11
CA TRP A 109 8.15 -7.34 2.33
C TRP A 109 7.15 -7.19 1.18
N ALA A 110 7.64 -7.29 -0.06
CA ALA A 110 6.78 -7.27 -1.24
C ALA A 110 5.74 -8.40 -1.21
N VAL A 111 6.14 -9.62 -0.80
CA VAL A 111 5.21 -10.76 -0.64
C VAL A 111 4.14 -10.47 0.41
N GLN A 112 4.52 -9.97 1.59
CA GLN A 112 3.57 -9.65 2.65
C GLN A 112 2.56 -8.58 2.21
N LYS A 113 3.02 -7.52 1.53
CA LYS A 113 2.13 -6.47 1.02
C LYS A 113 1.24 -6.96 -0.11
N ALA A 114 1.77 -7.75 -1.03
CA ALA A 114 0.99 -8.35 -2.11
C ALA A 114 -0.09 -9.29 -1.57
N PHE A 115 0.23 -10.09 -0.54
CA PHE A 115 -0.74 -10.95 0.13
C PHE A 115 -1.84 -10.12 0.81
N ALA A 116 -1.50 -9.04 1.51
CA ALA A 116 -2.48 -8.17 2.16
C ALA A 116 -3.38 -7.43 1.15
N ALA A 117 -2.84 -7.08 -0.01
CA ALA A 117 -3.49 -6.28 -1.05
C ALA A 117 -4.55 -7.03 -1.89
N VAL A 118 -4.62 -8.37 -1.79
CA VAL A 118 -5.49 -9.19 -2.65
C VAL A 118 -6.62 -9.87 -1.88
N ASP A 119 -7.63 -10.30 -2.64
CA ASP A 119 -8.81 -11.00 -2.14
C ASP A 119 -8.50 -12.44 -1.73
N ALA A 120 -9.42 -13.07 -0.98
CA ALA A 120 -9.25 -14.40 -0.43
C ALA A 120 -8.94 -15.46 -1.51
N LYS A 121 -9.48 -15.33 -2.72
CA LYS A 121 -9.21 -16.23 -3.84
C LYS A 121 -7.74 -16.17 -4.29
N ARG A 122 -7.19 -14.96 -4.45
CA ARG A 122 -5.77 -14.78 -4.81
C ARG A 122 -4.84 -15.13 -3.65
N LYS A 123 -5.22 -14.83 -2.40
CA LYS A 123 -4.50 -15.31 -1.22
C LYS A 123 -4.34 -16.83 -1.24
N ALA A 124 -5.39 -17.58 -1.57
CA ALA A 124 -5.32 -19.03 -1.69
C ALA A 124 -4.35 -19.49 -2.80
N LEU A 125 -4.34 -18.83 -3.96
CA LEU A 125 -3.38 -19.13 -5.04
C LEU A 125 -1.93 -18.90 -4.62
N MET A 126 -1.66 -17.82 -3.89
CA MET A 126 -0.32 -17.57 -3.34
C MET A 126 0.03 -18.63 -2.28
N ALA A 127 -0.89 -18.96 -1.39
CA ALA A 127 -0.69 -19.98 -0.36
C ALA A 127 -0.41 -21.36 -0.98
N ASP A 128 -1.14 -21.75 -2.03
CA ASP A 128 -0.91 -23.01 -2.77
C ASP A 128 0.52 -23.09 -3.35
N GLU A 129 1.08 -21.96 -3.78
CA GLU A 129 2.48 -21.89 -4.21
C GLU A 129 3.45 -21.99 -3.02
N LEU A 130 3.21 -21.23 -1.96
CA LEU A 130 4.06 -21.18 -0.76
C LEU A 130 4.14 -22.52 -0.03
N VAL A 131 3.07 -23.33 -0.02
CA VAL A 131 3.08 -24.69 0.55
C VAL A 131 4.14 -25.56 -0.12
N ARG A 132 4.35 -25.41 -1.44
CA ARG A 132 5.36 -26.19 -2.17
C ARG A 132 6.79 -25.87 -1.73
N GLY A 133 7.01 -24.65 -1.24
CA GLY A 133 8.30 -24.15 -0.76
C GLY A 133 8.46 -24.12 0.77
N GLU A 134 7.50 -24.62 1.53
CA GLU A 134 7.40 -24.42 2.99
C GLU A 134 8.69 -24.73 3.75
N ARG A 135 9.39 -25.81 3.39
CA ARG A 135 10.67 -26.19 4.01
C ARG A 135 11.73 -25.09 3.85
N ALA A 136 11.82 -24.48 2.68
CA ALA A 136 12.74 -23.37 2.42
C ALA A 136 12.31 -22.11 3.19
N LEU A 137 11.01 -21.81 3.24
CA LEU A 137 10.48 -20.69 4.02
C LEU A 137 10.74 -20.84 5.51
N ALA A 138 10.61 -22.04 6.08
CA ALA A 138 10.86 -22.30 7.49
C ALA A 138 12.34 -22.16 7.86
N GLY A 139 13.24 -22.53 6.94
CA GLY A 139 14.69 -22.38 7.10
C GLY A 139 15.20 -20.94 7.02
N ALA A 140 14.49 -20.06 6.31
CA ALA A 140 14.90 -18.66 6.13
C ALA A 140 14.29 -17.72 7.21
N PRO A 141 15.05 -16.78 7.79
CA PRO A 141 14.49 -15.75 8.68
C PRO A 141 13.39 -14.92 8.01
N SER A 142 13.59 -14.50 6.77
CA SER A 142 12.62 -13.80 5.90
C SER A 142 11.36 -14.64 5.64
N GLY A 143 11.54 -15.93 5.31
CA GLY A 143 10.44 -16.85 5.03
C GLY A 143 9.52 -17.09 6.24
N ARG A 144 10.08 -17.11 7.46
CA ARG A 144 9.28 -17.22 8.70
C ARG A 144 8.31 -16.06 8.91
N HIS A 145 8.61 -14.87 8.39
CA HIS A 145 7.67 -13.75 8.43
C HIS A 145 6.48 -14.00 7.50
N VAL A 146 6.74 -14.52 6.29
CA VAL A 146 5.69 -14.87 5.33
C VAL A 146 4.82 -16.01 5.85
N LEU A 147 5.39 -17.06 6.44
CA LEU A 147 4.63 -18.18 7.03
C LEU A 147 3.61 -17.71 8.07
N ARG A 148 4.01 -16.76 8.93
CA ARG A 148 3.12 -16.15 9.92
C ARG A 148 2.06 -15.28 9.27
N ALA A 149 2.44 -14.45 8.31
CA ALA A 149 1.53 -13.54 7.62
C ALA A 149 0.44 -14.29 6.83
N THR A 150 0.79 -15.41 6.18
CA THR A 150 -0.16 -16.22 5.40
C THR A 150 -0.88 -17.27 6.22
N ARG A 151 -0.51 -17.48 7.48
CA ARG A 151 -1.04 -18.56 8.34
C ARG A 151 -1.00 -19.91 7.61
N LEU A 152 0.15 -20.22 7.01
CA LEU A 152 0.29 -21.32 6.05
C LEU A 152 -0.05 -22.69 6.66
N ASP A 153 0.25 -22.88 7.94
CA ASP A 153 -0.10 -24.09 8.69
C ASP A 153 -1.63 -24.32 8.72
N HIS A 154 -2.39 -23.26 9.03
CA HIS A 154 -3.86 -23.31 9.03
C HIS A 154 -4.41 -23.59 7.62
N PHE A 155 -3.77 -23.04 6.58
CA PHE A 155 -4.16 -23.29 5.19
C PHE A 155 -4.03 -24.77 4.80
N LYS A 156 -2.95 -25.43 5.21
CA LYS A 156 -2.69 -26.85 4.90
C LYS A 156 -3.72 -27.79 5.52
N HIS A 157 -4.10 -27.53 6.76
CA HIS A 157 -5.01 -28.42 7.51
C HIS A 157 -6.49 -28.10 7.30
N GLN A 158 -6.84 -26.82 7.11
CA GLN A 158 -8.23 -26.37 7.07
C GLN A 158 -8.43 -25.23 6.07
N ARG A 159 -8.31 -25.53 4.77
CA ARG A 159 -8.41 -24.54 3.68
C ARG A 159 -9.69 -23.69 3.73
N ASP A 160 -10.85 -24.30 3.92
CA ASP A 160 -12.13 -23.57 3.91
C ASP A 160 -12.26 -22.62 5.10
N SER A 161 -11.87 -23.08 6.30
CA SER A 161 -11.82 -22.27 7.52
C SER A 161 -10.82 -21.10 7.36
N TRP A 162 -9.68 -21.36 6.74
CA TRP A 162 -8.67 -20.34 6.43
C TRP A 162 -9.22 -19.27 5.48
N VAL A 163 -9.87 -19.67 4.38
CA VAL A 163 -10.49 -18.72 3.43
C VAL A 163 -11.58 -17.91 4.12
N ALA A 164 -12.42 -18.55 4.93
CA ALA A 164 -13.47 -17.89 5.71
C ALA A 164 -12.89 -16.88 6.71
N SER A 165 -11.74 -17.18 7.32
CA SER A 165 -11.07 -16.27 8.26
C SER A 165 -10.67 -14.95 7.58
N PHE A 166 -10.04 -15.03 6.40
CA PHE A 166 -9.66 -13.84 5.64
C PHE A 166 -10.85 -13.08 5.08
N ALA A 167 -11.89 -13.79 4.61
CA ALA A 167 -13.12 -13.15 4.16
C ALA A 167 -13.81 -12.38 5.30
N LYS A 168 -13.82 -12.94 6.52
CA LYS A 168 -14.36 -12.28 7.72
C LYS A 168 -13.54 -11.04 8.11
N GLU A 169 -12.21 -11.11 8.05
CA GLU A 169 -11.33 -9.97 8.31
C GLU A 169 -11.55 -8.85 7.29
N THR A 170 -11.64 -9.16 5.99
CA THR A 170 -11.94 -8.17 4.95
C THR A 170 -13.29 -7.49 5.18
N ARG A 171 -14.35 -8.27 5.50
CA ARG A 171 -15.67 -7.70 5.81
C ARG A 171 -15.65 -6.77 7.02
N LYS A 172 -14.91 -7.15 8.08
CA LYS A 172 -14.75 -6.30 9.27
C LYS A 172 -14.01 -5.00 8.93
N ALA A 173 -12.94 -5.08 8.15
CA ALA A 173 -12.18 -3.90 7.71
C ALA A 173 -13.06 -2.94 6.88
N GLN A 174 -13.86 -3.49 5.94
CA GLN A 174 -14.81 -2.70 5.15
C GLN A 174 -15.86 -2.02 6.04
N ALA A 175 -16.51 -2.77 6.94
CA ALA A 175 -17.50 -2.22 7.86
C ALA A 175 -16.95 -1.10 8.75
N MET A 176 -15.70 -1.24 9.22
CA MET A 176 -15.02 -0.20 10.00
C MET A 176 -14.71 1.04 9.14
N GLY A 177 -14.29 0.84 7.89
CA GLY A 177 -14.07 1.94 6.93
C GLY A 177 -15.34 2.72 6.65
N ASP A 178 -16.46 2.03 6.43
CA ASP A 178 -17.77 2.66 6.20
C ASP A 178 -18.24 3.45 7.43
N LEU A 179 -18.02 2.93 8.63
CA LEU A 179 -18.33 3.63 9.88
C LEU A 179 -17.49 4.91 10.03
N LEU A 180 -16.18 4.86 9.77
CA LEU A 180 -15.30 6.03 9.83
C LEU A 180 -15.75 7.11 8.84
N ARG A 181 -16.07 6.72 7.59
CA ARG A 181 -16.58 7.63 6.57
C ARG A 181 -17.91 8.27 6.97
N ALA A 182 -18.80 7.50 7.61
CA ALA A 182 -20.07 8.02 8.11
C ALA A 182 -19.89 9.05 9.25
N VAL A 183 -18.93 8.83 10.16
CA VAL A 183 -18.58 9.78 11.22
C VAL A 183 -18.03 11.08 10.64
N GLU A 184 -17.15 10.98 9.65
CA GLU A 184 -16.56 12.13 8.98
C GLU A 184 -17.61 12.95 8.21
N GLY A 185 -18.50 12.26 7.48
CA GLY A 185 -19.64 12.91 6.82
C GLY A 185 -20.59 13.63 7.78
N LYS A 186 -20.83 13.09 8.98
CA LYS A 186 -21.63 13.78 10.02
C LYS A 186 -20.94 15.04 10.53
N LYS A 187 -19.60 15.00 10.70
CA LYS A 187 -18.80 16.14 11.15
C LYS A 187 -18.86 17.30 10.13
N GLU A 188 -18.71 16.99 8.85
CA GLU A 188 -18.80 18.00 7.79
C GLU A 188 -20.21 18.60 7.68
N ARG A 189 -21.27 17.78 7.70
CA ARG A 189 -22.66 18.28 7.73
C ARG A 189 -22.94 19.21 8.92
N ARG A 190 -22.35 18.93 10.09
CA ARG A 190 -22.50 19.80 11.28
C ARG A 190 -21.76 21.12 11.11
N LYS A 191 -20.57 21.12 10.50
CA LYS A 191 -19.81 22.34 10.19
C LYS A 191 -20.55 23.20 9.17
N GLU A 192 -21.06 22.59 8.10
CA GLU A 192 -21.83 23.25 7.05
C GLU A 192 -23.08 23.93 7.61
N ARG A 193 -23.93 23.20 8.35
CA ARG A 193 -25.11 23.78 9.03
C ARG A 193 -24.76 24.94 9.97
N LYS A 194 -23.61 24.89 10.65
CA LYS A 194 -23.14 25.98 11.52
C LYS A 194 -22.69 27.20 10.71
N ARG A 195 -22.08 26.99 9.54
CA ARG A 195 -21.67 28.06 8.62
C ARG A 195 -22.88 28.74 8.00
N GLU A 196 -23.83 27.97 7.47
CA GLU A 196 -25.10 28.49 6.91
C GLU A 196 -25.88 29.30 7.95
N LYS A 197 -25.97 28.80 9.20
CA LYS A 197 -26.63 29.53 10.28
C LYS A 197 -25.96 30.88 10.55
N ARG A 198 -24.63 30.93 10.61
CA ARG A 198 -23.86 32.17 10.84
C ARG A 198 -23.97 33.16 9.68
N GLU A 199 -24.11 32.66 8.47
CA GLU A 199 -24.30 33.48 7.27
C GLU A 199 -25.68 34.13 7.27
N ARG A 200 -26.74 33.36 7.55
CA ARG A 200 -28.10 33.89 7.75
C ARG A 200 -28.17 34.93 8.87
N GLU A 201 -27.54 34.67 10.01
CA GLU A 201 -27.48 35.62 11.13
C GLU A 201 -26.75 36.93 10.75
N ARG A 202 -25.76 36.88 9.84
CA ARG A 202 -25.07 38.07 9.34
C ARG A 202 -25.91 38.85 8.35
N GLU A 203 -26.55 38.17 7.40
CA GLU A 203 -27.44 38.79 6.42
C GLU A 203 -28.64 39.47 7.12
N GLU A 204 -29.22 38.83 8.13
CA GLU A 204 -30.32 39.39 8.92
C GLU A 204 -29.87 40.62 9.73
N ALA A 205 -28.68 40.57 10.35
CA ALA A 205 -28.11 41.72 11.05
C ALA A 205 -27.77 42.89 10.11
N GLU A 206 -27.34 42.60 8.88
CA GLU A 206 -27.08 43.61 7.85
C GLU A 206 -28.38 44.23 7.34
N ALA A 207 -29.41 43.42 7.04
CA ALA A 207 -30.73 43.89 6.64
C ALA A 207 -31.37 44.79 7.72
N ALA A 208 -31.26 44.41 8.99
CA ALA A 208 -31.74 45.22 10.12
C ALA A 208 -31.00 46.56 10.23
N ARG A 209 -29.68 46.60 9.96
CA ARG A 209 -28.91 47.84 9.91
C ARG A 209 -29.34 48.75 8.77
N VAL A 210 -29.58 48.20 7.58
CA VAL A 210 -30.03 48.98 6.41
C VAL A 210 -31.45 49.54 6.64
N ALA A 211 -32.35 48.76 7.22
CA ALA A 211 -33.71 49.20 7.56
C ALA A 211 -33.73 50.31 8.63
N GLY A 212 -32.84 50.24 9.62
CA GLY A 212 -32.70 51.28 10.66
C GLY A 212 -32.21 52.64 10.12
N VAL A 213 -31.45 52.65 9.02
CA VAL A 213 -30.98 53.90 8.37
C VAL A 213 -32.10 54.59 7.57
N ALA A 214 -33.07 53.83 7.02
CA ALA A 214 -34.17 54.40 6.25
C ALA A 214 -35.26 55.08 7.11
N GLY A 215 -35.36 54.74 8.40
CA GLY A 215 -36.36 55.32 9.32
C GLY A 215 -36.01 56.71 9.86
N GLY A 216 -34.80 57.22 9.64
CA GLY A 216 -34.31 58.48 10.22
C GLY A 216 -34.53 59.75 9.38
N ALA A 217 -35.14 59.65 8.20
CA ALA A 217 -35.25 60.78 7.25
C ALA A 217 -36.63 61.48 7.22
N GLY A 218 -37.53 61.20 8.17
CA GLY A 218 -38.88 61.77 8.21
C GLY A 218 -39.23 62.36 9.57
N GLY A 219 -38.74 63.56 9.86
CA GLY A 219 -39.07 64.30 11.09
C GLY A 219 -38.48 65.70 11.05
N GLY A 220 -39.04 66.55 10.18
CA GLY A 220 -38.80 67.99 10.12
C GLY A 220 -40.09 68.74 10.43
#